data_AF-A0A1H6MLB8-F1
#
_entry.id   AF-A0A1H6MLB8-F1
#
_cell.length_a   1.000
_cell.length_b   1.000
_cell.length_c   1.000
_cell.angle_alpha   90.00
_cell.angle_beta   90.00
_cell.angle_gamma   90.00
#
_symmetry.space_group_name_H-M   'P 1'
#
loop_
_entity.id
_entity.type
_entity.pdbx_description
1 polymer ?
#
loop_
_entity_poly.entity_id
_entity_poly.type
_entity_poly.pdbx_seq_one_letter_code
_entity_poly.pdbx_strand_id
1 'polypeptide(L)'
;HCVETIKQGCRSSKSVAHEMGLDATMVRRWVKFYELYGVAGLERSGNRKFSVEFKLKVLREIDSGRLSIKESALKFNIAAESSIINWQRNYEKFGILGLENKSRGRPKIMSDYKRKKRKSDKPLTREEELLLENERLRAEIAVLKKLDALILARKKPKS
;
A
#
# COMPACT_ATOMS: atom_id res chain seq x y z
N HIS A 1 23.97 19.85 -12.92
CA HIS A 1 24.03 21.30 -12.65
C HIS A 1 24.74 21.65 -11.33
N CYS A 2 24.11 21.60 -10.14
CA CYS A 2 24.76 22.06 -8.88
C CYS A 2 26.16 21.46 -8.62
N VAL A 3 26.31 20.15 -8.80
CA VAL A 3 27.58 19.45 -8.57
C VAL A 3 28.63 19.79 -9.64
N GLU A 4 28.20 19.97 -10.89
CA GLU A 4 29.08 20.40 -11.99
C GLU A 4 29.59 21.81 -11.75
N THR A 5 28.74 22.75 -11.32
CA THR A 5 29.13 24.13 -11.00
C THR A 5 30.19 24.19 -9.90
N ILE A 6 30.11 23.29 -8.90
CA ILE A 6 31.09 23.18 -7.81
C ILE A 6 32.40 22.55 -8.30
N LYS A 7 32.37 21.63 -9.27
CA LYS A 7 33.57 21.00 -9.83
C LYS A 7 34.26 21.88 -10.88
N GLN A 8 33.50 22.64 -11.66
CA GLN A 8 33.98 23.49 -12.75
C GLN A 8 34.43 24.89 -12.31
N GLY A 9 34.00 25.35 -11.14
CA GLY A 9 34.40 26.65 -10.60
C GLY A 9 34.68 26.58 -9.11
N CYS A 10 35.55 27.47 -8.61
CA CYS A 10 35.98 27.60 -7.21
C CYS A 10 34.86 28.04 -6.25
N ARG A 11 33.60 27.63 -6.47
CA ARG A 11 32.44 27.99 -5.66
C ARG A 11 32.22 26.95 -4.58
N SER A 12 32.02 27.43 -3.35
CA SER A 12 31.71 26.54 -2.23
C SER A 12 30.30 25.95 -2.36
N SER A 13 30.09 24.75 -1.80
CA SER A 13 28.76 24.12 -1.75
C SER A 13 27.72 25.01 -1.07
N LYS A 14 28.14 25.85 -0.11
CA LYS A 14 27.26 26.79 0.59
C LYS A 14 26.75 27.90 -0.33
N SER A 15 27.63 28.46 -1.16
CA SER A 15 27.28 29.51 -2.12
C SER A 15 26.25 29.00 -3.14
N VAL A 16 26.53 27.82 -3.73
CA VAL A 16 25.64 27.21 -4.74
C VAL A 16 24.30 26.81 -4.13
N ALA A 17 24.29 26.31 -2.89
CA ALA A 17 23.05 25.98 -2.19
C ALA A 17 22.17 27.21 -1.98
N HIS A 18 22.74 28.33 -1.53
CA HIS A 18 22.01 29.58 -1.31
C HIS A 18 21.42 30.14 -2.62
N GLU A 19 22.22 30.18 -3.69
CA GLU A 19 21.79 30.63 -5.03
C GLU A 19 20.59 29.81 -5.56
N MET A 20 20.58 28.50 -5.29
CA MET A 20 19.56 27.58 -5.75
C MET A 20 18.40 27.39 -4.76
N GLY A 21 18.40 28.08 -3.61
CA GLY A 21 17.39 27.91 -2.57
C GLY A 21 17.36 26.51 -1.92
N LEU A 22 18.51 25.82 -1.90
CA LEU A 22 18.66 24.46 -1.38
C LEU A 22 19.39 24.45 -0.04
N ASP A 23 19.22 23.35 0.70
CA ASP A 23 20.03 23.11 1.90
C ASP A 23 21.48 22.74 1.54
N ALA A 24 22.44 23.41 2.17
CA ALA A 24 23.86 23.21 1.91
C ALA A 24 24.36 21.80 2.30
N THR A 25 23.69 21.12 3.22
CA THR A 25 24.02 19.73 3.58
C THR A 25 23.58 18.76 2.49
N MET A 26 22.45 19.00 1.85
CA MET A 26 22.01 18.22 0.68
C MET A 26 22.97 18.38 -0.50
N VAL A 27 23.43 19.60 -0.79
CA VAL A 27 24.41 19.85 -1.85
C VAL A 27 25.75 19.17 -1.55
N ARG A 28 26.26 19.27 -0.31
CA ARG A 28 27.49 18.56 0.11
C ARG A 28 27.35 17.05 -0.03
N ARG A 29 26.18 16.50 0.31
CA ARG A 29 25.88 15.07 0.12
C ARG A 29 25.97 14.70 -1.35
N TRP A 30 25.31 15.44 -2.24
CA TRP A 30 25.37 15.17 -3.68
C TRP A 30 26.79 15.21 -4.23
N VAL A 31 27.61 16.16 -3.80
CA VAL A 31 29.03 16.21 -4.20
C VAL A 31 29.74 14.91 -3.79
N LYS A 32 29.57 14.43 -2.55
CA LYS A 32 30.19 13.16 -2.11
C LYS A 32 29.73 11.94 -2.90
N PHE A 33 28.43 11.84 -3.20
CA PHE A 33 27.89 10.75 -4.03
C PHE A 33 28.46 10.80 -5.45
N TYR A 34 28.60 12.00 -6.02
CA TYR A 34 29.19 12.19 -7.33
C TYR A 34 30.68 11.88 -7.36
N GLU A 35 31.43 12.22 -6.31
CA GLU A 35 32.85 11.87 -6.21
C GLU A 35 33.08 10.36 -6.15
N LEU A 36 32.18 9.61 -5.52
CA LEU A 36 32.31 8.14 -5.38
C LEU A 36 31.72 7.35 -6.56
N TYR A 37 30.61 7.81 -7.13
CA TYR A 37 29.83 7.04 -8.11
C TYR A 37 29.52 7.81 -9.40
N GLY A 38 30.07 9.01 -9.57
CA GLY A 38 29.78 9.88 -10.69
C GLY A 38 28.29 10.24 -10.79
N VAL A 39 27.81 10.40 -12.03
CA VAL A 39 26.41 10.72 -12.32
C VAL A 39 25.45 9.65 -11.77
N ALA A 40 25.86 8.37 -11.77
CA ALA A 40 25.05 7.26 -11.25
C ALA A 40 24.73 7.38 -9.76
N GLY A 41 25.58 8.07 -8.98
CA GLY A 41 25.32 8.37 -7.56
C GLY A 41 24.22 9.40 -7.32
N LEU A 42 23.83 10.15 -8.36
CA LEU A 42 22.80 11.18 -8.31
C LEU A 42 21.46 10.74 -8.91
N GLU A 43 21.38 9.51 -9.41
CA GLU A 43 20.15 8.99 -10.00
C GLU A 43 19.01 8.90 -8.97
N ARG A 44 17.78 9.10 -9.45
CA ARG A 44 16.58 9.04 -8.62
C ARG A 44 16.37 7.64 -8.05
N SER A 45 16.69 7.46 -6.78
CA SER A 45 16.55 6.19 -6.06
C SER A 45 15.11 5.83 -5.64
N GLY A 46 14.08 6.55 -6.11
CA GLY A 46 12.70 6.49 -5.59
C GLY A 46 12.05 5.10 -5.57
N ASN A 47 12.51 4.18 -6.45
CA ASN A 47 11.98 2.82 -6.56
C ASN A 47 13.06 1.73 -6.53
N ARG A 48 14.28 2.05 -6.06
CA ARG A 48 15.35 1.05 -5.99
C ARG A 48 14.96 -0.05 -5.01
N LYS A 49 14.80 -1.27 -5.52
CA LYS A 49 14.53 -2.46 -4.70
C LYS A 49 15.86 -3.04 -4.26
N PHE A 50 16.00 -3.23 -2.96
CA PHE A 50 17.15 -3.91 -2.38
C PHE A 50 16.72 -5.32 -1.96
N SER A 51 17.56 -6.32 -2.21
CA SER A 51 17.32 -7.68 -1.74
C SER A 51 17.40 -7.74 -0.21
N VAL A 52 16.76 -8.74 0.39
CA VAL A 52 16.82 -8.98 1.84
C VAL A 52 18.27 -9.17 2.29
N GLU A 53 19.04 -9.96 1.55
CA GLU A 53 20.45 -10.22 1.80
C GLU A 53 21.29 -8.94 1.80
N PHE A 54 21.04 -8.03 0.84
CA PHE A 54 21.72 -6.75 0.80
C PHE A 54 21.38 -5.91 2.03
N LYS A 55 20.10 -5.79 2.38
CA LYS A 55 19.67 -5.04 3.57
C LYS A 55 20.33 -5.61 4.83
N LEU A 56 20.36 -6.94 4.99
CA LEU A 56 21.04 -7.59 6.11
C LEU A 56 22.53 -7.29 6.14
N LYS A 57 23.22 -7.30 4.99
CA LYS A 57 24.65 -6.94 4.91
C LYS A 57 24.89 -5.52 5.42
N VAL A 58 24.06 -4.56 4.99
CA VAL A 58 24.16 -3.16 5.43
C VAL A 58 23.93 -3.06 6.94
N LEU A 59 22.88 -3.70 7.46
CA LEU A 59 22.55 -3.64 8.89
C LEU A 59 23.66 -4.26 9.76
N ARG A 60 24.23 -5.40 9.36
CA ARG A 60 25.34 -6.04 10.10
C ARG A 60 26.59 -5.17 10.16
N GLU A 61 26.91 -4.47 9.08
CA GLU A 61 28.07 -3.55 9.08
C GLU A 61 27.86 -2.37 10.04
N ILE A 62 26.63 -1.86 10.14
CA ILE A 62 26.29 -0.81 11.11
C ILE A 62 26.33 -1.35 12.54
N ASP A 63 25.75 -2.53 12.77
CA ASP A 63 25.69 -3.17 14.09
C ASP A 63 27.07 -3.54 14.63
N SER A 64 28.00 -3.92 13.73
CA SER A 64 29.41 -4.14 14.08
C SER A 64 30.18 -2.87 14.49
N GLY A 65 29.52 -1.70 14.49
CA GLY A 65 30.11 -0.41 14.88
C GLY A 65 31.09 0.16 13.85
N ARG A 66 31.25 -0.47 12.69
CA ARG A 66 32.24 -0.08 11.67
C ARG A 66 31.87 1.20 10.93
N LEU A 67 30.58 1.49 10.79
CA LEU A 67 30.07 2.59 9.98
C LEU A 67 28.83 3.20 10.62
N SER A 68 28.76 4.54 10.63
CA SER A 68 27.52 5.24 10.90
C SER A 68 26.49 5.02 9.77
N ILE A 69 25.23 5.35 10.03
CA ILE A 69 24.16 5.32 9.01
C ILE A 69 24.52 6.17 7.79
N LYS A 70 25.14 7.33 8.00
CA LYS A 70 25.60 8.24 6.95
C LYS A 70 26.68 7.62 6.08
N GLU A 71 27.68 7.03 6.71
CA GLU A 71 28.80 6.39 6.01
C GLU A 71 28.36 5.15 5.28
N SER A 72 27.46 4.37 5.87
CA SER A 72 26.85 3.21 5.22
C SER A 72 25.99 3.63 4.02
N ALA A 73 25.21 4.71 4.14
CA ALA A 73 24.44 5.24 3.01
C ALA A 73 25.35 5.65 1.85
N LEU A 74 26.50 6.26 2.14
CA LEU A 74 27.51 6.57 1.13
C LEU A 74 28.14 5.30 0.55
N LYS A 75 28.72 4.42 1.37
CA LYS A 75 29.43 3.18 0.95
C LYS A 75 28.58 2.24 0.11
N PHE A 76 27.29 2.14 0.41
CA PHE A 76 26.36 1.25 -0.27
C PHE A 76 25.54 1.94 -1.37
N ASN A 77 25.86 3.19 -1.70
CA ASN A 77 25.14 4.01 -2.67
C ASN A 77 23.61 4.04 -2.40
N ILE A 78 23.22 4.33 -1.15
CA ILE A 78 21.84 4.47 -0.71
C ILE A 78 21.51 5.96 -0.58
N ALA A 79 20.66 6.45 -1.47
CA ALA A 79 20.37 7.88 -1.58
C ALA A 79 19.78 8.52 -0.31
N ALA A 80 19.04 7.76 0.50
CA ALA A 80 18.36 8.26 1.70
C ALA A 80 18.69 7.43 2.94
N GLU A 81 19.24 8.08 3.97
CA GLU A 81 19.53 7.46 5.28
C GLU A 81 18.28 6.90 5.94
N SER A 82 17.12 7.54 5.69
CA SER A 82 15.82 7.06 6.15
C SER A 82 15.48 5.65 5.67
N SER A 83 16.03 5.21 4.53
CA SER A 83 15.86 3.82 4.06
C SER A 83 16.50 2.83 5.04
N ILE A 84 17.72 3.13 5.50
CA ILE A 84 18.46 2.29 6.44
C ILE A 84 17.77 2.31 7.81
N ILE A 85 17.36 3.49 8.28
CA ILE A 85 16.63 3.64 9.56
C ILE A 85 15.34 2.80 9.55
N ASN A 86 14.60 2.82 8.43
CA ASN A 86 13.40 2.00 8.28
C ASN A 86 13.71 0.50 8.25
N TRP A 87 14.83 0.08 7.65
CA TRP A 87 15.26 -1.31 7.69
C TRP A 87 15.61 -1.76 9.11
N GLN A 88 16.34 -0.94 9.88
CA GLN A 88 16.63 -1.22 11.29
C GLN A 88 15.35 -1.42 12.10
N ARG A 89 14.42 -0.45 12.03
CA ARG A 89 13.14 -0.50 12.75
C ARG A 89 12.30 -1.71 12.36
N ASN A 90 12.24 -2.04 11.06
CA ASN A 90 11.48 -3.19 10.61
C ASN A 90 12.14 -4.52 11.01
N TYR A 91 13.46 -4.58 11.00
CA TYR A 91 14.21 -5.75 11.44
C TYR A 91 14.05 -5.99 12.95
N GLU A 92 14.12 -4.94 13.76
CA GLU A 92 13.87 -5.02 15.20
C GLU A 92 12.45 -5.50 15.51
N LYS A 93 11.45 -5.01 14.76
CA LYS A 93 10.03 -5.34 15.02
C LYS A 93 9.58 -6.69 14.45
N PHE A 94 10.11 -7.09 13.28
CA PHE A 94 9.59 -8.23 12.51
C PHE A 94 10.68 -9.23 12.08
N GLY A 95 11.91 -9.07 12.56
CA GLY A 95 13.06 -9.89 12.15
C GLY A 95 13.34 -9.81 10.65
N ILE A 96 13.78 -10.92 10.08
CA ILE A 96 14.13 -11.03 8.65
C ILE A 96 12.93 -10.70 7.75
N LEU A 97 11.70 -11.07 8.15
CA LEU A 97 10.46 -10.77 7.41
C LEU A 97 10.23 -9.25 7.28
N GLY A 98 10.73 -8.45 8.21
CA GLY A 98 10.68 -6.99 8.15
C GLY A 98 11.50 -6.38 7.00
N LEU A 99 12.46 -7.13 6.46
CA LEU A 99 13.33 -6.68 5.38
C LEU A 99 12.80 -7.02 3.99
N GLU A 100 11.73 -7.82 3.91
CA GLU A 100 11.12 -8.16 2.62
C GLU A 100 10.56 -6.93 1.91
N ASN A 101 10.59 -6.98 0.57
CA ASN A 101 10.03 -5.90 -0.25
C ASN A 101 8.52 -6.01 -0.27
N LYS A 102 7.84 -5.25 0.59
CA LYS A 102 6.37 -5.19 0.59
C LYS A 102 5.86 -4.52 -0.69
N SER A 103 4.79 -5.08 -1.26
CA SER A 103 4.07 -4.43 -2.36
C SER A 103 3.54 -3.08 -1.87
N ARG A 104 3.91 -1.98 -2.55
CA ARG A 104 3.34 -0.67 -2.26
C ARG A 104 1.87 -0.65 -2.69
N GLY A 105 1.01 -0.10 -1.84
CA GLY A 105 -0.41 0.09 -2.13
C GLY A 105 -1.34 -0.75 -1.26
N ARG A 106 -2.63 -0.63 -1.54
CA ARG A 106 -3.69 -1.38 -0.84
C ARG A 106 -3.44 -2.88 -1.00
N PRO A 107 -3.43 -3.67 0.09
CA PRO A 107 -3.42 -5.13 -0.01
C PRO A 107 -4.53 -5.57 -0.96
N LYS A 108 -4.23 -6.47 -1.89
CA LYS A 108 -5.26 -7.12 -2.72
C LYS A 108 -6.05 -8.10 -1.83
N ILE A 109 -6.89 -7.58 -0.95
CA ILE A 109 -7.94 -8.36 -0.33
C ILE A 109 -9.06 -8.40 -1.36
N MET A 110 -9.03 -9.42 -2.21
CA MET A 110 -10.18 -9.86 -2.98
C MET A 110 -10.48 -11.30 -2.57
N SER A 111 -10.84 -11.47 -1.30
CA SER A 111 -11.48 -12.69 -0.82
C SER A 111 -12.99 -12.49 -0.93
N ASP A 112 -13.62 -13.27 -1.80
CA ASP A 112 -15.04 -13.64 -1.78
C ASP A 112 -16.11 -12.53 -1.86
N TYR A 113 -15.77 -11.31 -2.27
CA TYR A 113 -16.79 -10.32 -2.57
C TYR A 113 -17.50 -10.65 -3.90
N LYS A 114 -18.51 -11.53 -3.84
CA LYS A 114 -19.47 -11.72 -4.94
C LYS A 114 -20.33 -10.47 -5.03
N ARG A 115 -20.08 -9.65 -6.05
CA ARG A 115 -20.92 -8.50 -6.40
C ARG A 115 -22.37 -8.96 -6.52
N LYS A 116 -23.29 -8.33 -5.75
CA LYS A 116 -24.73 -8.61 -5.84
C LYS A 116 -25.16 -8.50 -7.32
N LYS A 117 -25.69 -9.59 -7.89
CA LYS A 117 -26.21 -9.58 -9.26
C LYS A 117 -27.27 -8.48 -9.35
N ARG A 118 -27.09 -7.53 -10.27
CA ARG A 118 -28.12 -6.54 -10.59
C ARG A 118 -29.30 -7.29 -11.22
N LYS A 119 -30.53 -6.90 -10.89
CA LYS A 119 -31.71 -7.36 -11.63
C LYS A 119 -31.50 -6.93 -13.09
N SER A 120 -31.58 -7.87 -14.02
CA SER A 120 -31.47 -7.56 -15.45
C SER A 120 -32.76 -6.88 -15.91
N ASP A 121 -32.66 -5.88 -16.77
CA ASP A 121 -33.82 -5.24 -17.44
C ASP A 121 -34.50 -6.14 -18.48
N LYS A 122 -34.15 -7.44 -18.51
CA LYS A 122 -34.80 -8.41 -19.38
C LYS A 122 -36.20 -8.70 -18.84
N PRO A 123 -37.23 -8.72 -19.70
CA PRO A 123 -38.55 -9.19 -19.28
C PRO A 123 -38.41 -10.63 -18.76
N LEU A 124 -39.18 -10.96 -17.73
CA LEU A 124 -39.19 -12.31 -17.18
C LEU A 124 -39.56 -13.30 -18.29
N THR A 125 -38.95 -14.47 -18.25
CA THR A 125 -39.44 -15.58 -19.07
C THR A 125 -40.81 -16.00 -18.57
N ARG A 126 -41.64 -16.57 -19.45
CA ARG A 126 -42.99 -17.07 -19.11
C ARG A 126 -42.99 -17.98 -17.87
N GLU A 127 -41.95 -18.80 -17.72
CA GLU A 127 -41.80 -19.70 -16.57
C GLU A 127 -41.57 -18.93 -15.26
N GLU A 128 -40.73 -17.89 -15.28
CA GLU A 128 -40.45 -17.06 -14.12
C GLU A 128 -41.67 -16.21 -13.72
N GLU A 129 -42.44 -15.72 -14.69
CA GLU A 129 -43.73 -15.05 -14.44
C GLU A 129 -44.72 -16.00 -13.76
N LEU A 130 -44.84 -17.22 -14.26
CA LEU A 130 -45.71 -18.24 -13.67
C LEU A 130 -45.29 -18.60 -12.24
N LEU A 131 -43.98 -18.68 -11.96
CA LEU A 131 -43.48 -18.94 -10.61
C LEU A 131 -43.80 -17.79 -9.64
N LEU A 132 -43.63 -16.54 -10.08
CA LEU A 132 -43.95 -15.36 -9.29
C LEU A 132 -45.45 -15.29 -8.99
N GLU A 133 -46.29 -15.55 -9.99
CA GLU A 133 -47.74 -15.60 -9.81
C GLU A 133 -48.15 -16.77 -8.90
N ASN A 134 -47.49 -17.93 -9.02
CA ASN A 134 -47.75 -19.06 -8.12
C ASN A 134 -47.40 -18.71 -6.66
N GLU A 135 -46.28 -18.02 -6.44
CA GLU A 135 -45.87 -17.57 -5.11
C GLU A 135 -46.88 -16.55 -4.54
N ARG A 136 -47.32 -15.59 -5.36
CA ARG A 136 -48.35 -14.62 -5.00
C ARG A 136 -49.66 -15.30 -4.61
N LEU A 137 -50.15 -16.22 -5.44
CA LEU A 137 -51.38 -16.98 -5.19
C LEU A 137 -51.27 -17.81 -3.91
N ARG A 138 -50.12 -18.42 -3.65
CA ARG A 138 -49.87 -19.16 -2.39
C ARG A 138 -49.93 -18.25 -1.17
N ALA A 139 -49.36 -17.05 -1.26
CA ALA A 139 -49.43 -16.06 -0.19
C ALA A 139 -50.86 -15.60 0.08
N GLU A 140 -51.63 -15.32 -0.98
CA GLU A 140 -53.05 -14.95 -0.88
C GLU A 140 -53.88 -16.05 -0.22
N ILE A 141 -53.72 -17.30 -0.67
CA ILE A 141 -54.38 -18.48 -0.06
C ILE A 141 -54.02 -18.60 1.43
N ALA A 142 -52.77 -18.36 1.80
CA ALA A 142 -52.34 -18.44 3.20
C ALA A 142 -53.01 -17.37 4.07
N VAL A 143 -53.18 -16.15 3.56
CA VAL A 143 -53.88 -15.07 4.26
C VAL A 143 -55.36 -15.41 4.43
N LEU A 144 -56.02 -15.90 3.38
CA LEU A 144 -57.44 -16.29 3.43
C LEU A 144 -57.68 -17.41 4.45
N LYS A 145 -56.86 -18.47 4.42
CA LYS A 145 -56.95 -19.57 5.40
C LYS A 145 -56.77 -19.08 6.84
N LYS A 146 -55.87 -18.12 7.06
CA LYS A 146 -55.67 -17.52 8.39
C LYS A 146 -56.88 -16.70 8.83
N LEU A 147 -57.50 -15.95 7.91
CA LEU A 147 -58.73 -15.20 8.18
C LEU A 147 -59.87 -16.15 8.57
N ASP A 148 -60.08 -17.22 7.80
CA ASP A 148 -61.10 -18.23 8.08
C ASP A 148 -60.90 -18.88 9.46
N ALA A 149 -59.66 -19.22 9.79
CA ALA A 149 -59.31 -19.78 11.11
C ALA A 149 -59.68 -18.83 12.26
N LEU A 150 -59.45 -17.52 12.09
CA LEU A 150 -59.83 -16.50 13.09
C LEU A 150 -61.35 -16.35 13.22
N ILE A 151 -62.08 -16.38 12.10
CA ILE A 151 -63.55 -16.31 12.10
C ILE A 151 -64.14 -17.55 12.80
N LEU A 152 -63.61 -18.74 12.50
CA LEU A 152 -64.01 -19.98 13.16
C LEU A 152 -63.72 -19.96 14.66
N ALA A 153 -62.56 -19.46 15.07
CA ALA A 153 -62.21 -19.29 16.49
C ALA A 153 -63.17 -18.34 17.23
N ARG A 154 -63.66 -17.29 16.55
CA ARG A 154 -64.63 -16.33 17.11
C ARG A 154 -66.06 -16.85 17.17
N LYS A 155 -66.44 -17.77 16.27
CA LYS A 155 -67.78 -18.38 16.21
C LYS A 155 -67.94 -19.58 17.15
N LYS A 156 -66.85 -20.20 17.62
CA LYS A 156 -66.94 -21.24 18.66
C LYS A 156 -67.46 -20.61 19.97
N PRO A 157 -68.58 -21.08 20.54
CA PRO A 157 -69.04 -20.58 21.83
C PRO A 157 -67.98 -20.88 22.89
N LYS A 158 -67.73 -19.92 23.78
CA LYS A 158 -66.88 -20.14 24.96
C LYS A 158 -67.63 -21.14 25.85
N SER A 159 -67.15 -22.39 25.88
CA SER A 159 -67.49 -23.36 26.93
C SER A 159 -66.93 -22.93 28.27
#